data_AF-A0A182P7G6-F1
#
_entry.id   AF-A0A182P7G6-F1
#
_cell.length_a   1.000
_cell.length_b   1.000
_cell.length_c   1.000
_cell.angle_alpha   90.00
_cell.angle_beta   90.00
_cell.angle_gamma   90.00
#
_symmetry.space_group_name_H-M   'P 1'
#
loop_
_entity.id
_entity.type
_entity.pdbx_description
1 polymer ?
#
loop_
_entity_poly.entity_id
_entity_poly.type
_entity_poly.pdbx_seq_one_letter_code
_entity_poly.pdbx_strand_id
1 'polypeptide(L)'
;MKCRSWATLVLLLLVGLGRADGRSIEPQTGGAGTSPRWTVRPMNVNCPQPSCITAKDLNTLWASPDATQYIRCRPAPTGYWMIELNSCAPGTLFQFSRQTCVGTRNWSSC
;
A
#
# COMPACT_ATOMS: atom_id res chain seq x y z
N MET A 1 -45.44 2.23 10.14
CA MET A 1 -46.35 1.06 10.14
C MET A 1 -47.66 1.48 9.47
N LYS A 2 -48.26 0.60 8.64
CA LYS A 2 -49.16 0.81 7.48
C LYS A 2 -48.35 0.98 6.16
N CYS A 3 -48.64 0.31 5.05
CA CYS A 3 -49.83 -0.43 4.64
C CYS A 3 -49.54 -1.49 3.55
N ARG A 4 -50.15 -2.68 3.73
CA ARG A 4 -50.76 -3.61 2.74
C ARG A 4 -50.19 -3.76 1.32
N SER A 5 -49.58 -4.93 1.13
CA SER A 5 -49.88 -5.98 0.13
C SER A 5 -50.97 -5.68 -0.92
N TRP A 6 -50.54 -5.64 -2.19
CA TRP A 6 -51.29 -6.14 -3.35
C TRP A 6 -50.27 -6.46 -4.45
N ALA A 7 -50.44 -7.63 -5.07
CA ALA A 7 -50.12 -7.94 -6.46
C ALA A 7 -48.69 -8.40 -6.74
N THR A 8 -48.42 -9.43 -7.52
CA THR A 8 -49.19 -10.53 -8.11
C THR A 8 -48.06 -11.43 -8.62
N LEU A 9 -48.11 -12.74 -8.31
CA LEU A 9 -47.29 -13.74 -8.99
C LEU A 9 -47.50 -13.63 -10.50
N VAL A 10 -46.45 -13.30 -11.25
CA VAL A 10 -46.39 -13.53 -12.69
C VAL A 10 -45.07 -14.21 -13.01
N LEU A 11 -45.13 -15.55 -13.04
CA LEU A 11 -44.28 -16.38 -13.90
C LEU A 11 -44.42 -15.87 -15.34
N LEU A 12 -43.33 -15.47 -15.98
CA LEU A 12 -43.25 -15.53 -17.45
C LEU A 12 -41.82 -15.90 -17.90
N LEU A 13 -41.76 -17.08 -18.51
CA LEU A 13 -40.71 -17.64 -19.34
C LEU A 13 -40.31 -16.68 -20.46
N LEU A 14 -39.00 -16.45 -20.69
CA LEU A 14 -38.47 -16.08 -22.00
C LEU A 14 -37.09 -16.70 -22.22
N VAL A 15 -37.10 -17.79 -23.00
CA VAL A 15 -35.96 -18.30 -23.77
C VAL A 15 -35.61 -17.23 -24.81
N GLY A 16 -34.38 -16.72 -24.78
CA GLY A 16 -33.87 -15.76 -25.76
C GLY A 16 -32.46 -16.11 -26.16
N LEU A 17 -32.28 -16.54 -27.42
CA LEU A 17 -31.02 -16.89 -28.04
C LEU A 17 -29.99 -15.75 -27.93
N GLY A 18 -28.93 -15.97 -27.15
CA GLY A 18 -27.72 -15.16 -27.21
C GLY A 18 -26.92 -15.53 -28.47
N ARG A 19 -26.90 -14.64 -29.45
CA ARG A 19 -25.94 -14.67 -30.58
C ARG A 19 -24.52 -14.81 -30.01
N ALA A 20 -23.82 -15.86 -30.42
CA ALA A 20 -22.38 -15.96 -30.23
C ALA A 20 -21.71 -14.88 -31.10
N ASP A 21 -21.43 -13.73 -30.50
CA ASP A 21 -20.57 -12.72 -31.11
C ASP A 21 -19.13 -13.24 -30.99
N GLY A 22 -18.64 -13.80 -32.10
CA GLY A 22 -17.27 -14.28 -32.21
C GLY A 22 -16.30 -13.12 -32.07
N ARG A 23 -15.84 -12.87 -30.85
CA ARG A 23 -14.68 -12.01 -30.60
C ARG A 23 -13.45 -12.69 -31.22
N SER A 24 -13.05 -12.23 -32.40
CA SER A 24 -11.72 -12.49 -32.93
C SER A 24 -10.71 -11.93 -31.94
N ILE A 25 -9.88 -12.81 -31.37
CA ILE A 25 -8.72 -12.42 -30.59
C ILE A 25 -7.65 -12.02 -31.60
N GLU A 26 -7.42 -10.72 -31.72
CA GLU A 26 -6.28 -10.19 -32.47
C GLU A 26 -4.99 -10.62 -31.74
N PRO A 27 -4.01 -11.24 -32.41
CA PRO A 27 -2.76 -11.61 -31.78
C PRO A 27 -1.99 -10.33 -31.49
N GLN A 28 -1.94 -9.94 -30.21
CA GLN A 28 -1.11 -8.85 -29.73
C GLN A 28 0.36 -9.21 -29.93
N THR A 29 0.87 -8.88 -31.12
CA THR A 29 2.31 -8.86 -31.42
C THR A 29 2.87 -7.60 -30.78
N GLY A 30 3.14 -7.69 -29.48
CA GLY A 30 3.82 -6.68 -28.70
C GLY A 30 4.75 -7.38 -27.72
N GLY A 31 5.99 -7.60 -28.14
CA GLY A 31 7.03 -8.18 -27.29
C GLY A 31 7.28 -7.29 -26.07
N ALA A 32 6.64 -7.61 -24.96
CA ALA A 32 6.96 -7.09 -23.64
C ALA A 32 6.77 -8.25 -22.67
N GLY A 33 7.88 -8.73 -22.10
CA GLY A 33 7.93 -9.93 -21.28
C GLY A 33 6.86 -9.94 -20.20
N THR A 34 6.09 -11.04 -20.17
CA THR A 34 5.13 -11.38 -19.13
C THR A 34 5.86 -11.65 -17.82
N SER A 35 6.34 -10.61 -17.15
CA SER A 35 6.54 -10.67 -15.70
C SER A 35 5.14 -10.58 -15.07
N PRO A 36 4.82 -11.38 -14.04
CA PRO A 36 3.70 -11.04 -13.19
C PRO A 36 3.90 -9.60 -12.71
N ARG A 37 2.80 -8.88 -12.48
CA ARG A 37 2.76 -7.46 -12.10
C ARG A 37 3.34 -7.24 -10.69
N TRP A 38 4.56 -7.70 -10.44
CA TRP A 38 5.30 -7.50 -9.21
C TRP A 38 5.84 -6.09 -9.24
N THR A 39 5.20 -5.21 -8.47
CA THR A 39 5.80 -3.90 -8.19
C THR A 39 6.87 -4.14 -7.13
N VAL A 40 8.14 -4.04 -7.53
CA VAL A 40 9.25 -4.05 -6.57
C VAL A 40 9.08 -2.83 -5.66
N ARG A 41 8.72 -3.06 -4.39
CA ARG A 41 8.65 -1.98 -3.40
C ARG A 41 10.06 -1.76 -2.84
N PRO A 42 10.51 -0.51 -2.71
CA PRO A 42 11.77 -0.20 -2.03
C PRO A 42 11.63 -0.56 -0.54
N MET A 43 12.60 -1.32 -0.01
CA MET A 43 12.52 -1.87 1.34
C MET A 43 13.77 -1.52 2.15
N ASN A 44 13.58 -1.26 3.45
CA ASN A 44 14.65 -1.00 4.42
C ASN A 44 14.81 -2.17 5.41
N VAL A 45 14.57 -3.40 4.97
CA VAL A 45 14.57 -4.60 5.83
C VAL A 45 15.91 -4.89 6.51
N ASN A 46 17.01 -4.38 5.96
CA ASN A 46 18.36 -4.58 6.49
C ASN A 46 18.79 -3.47 7.46
N CYS A 47 17.92 -2.52 7.79
CA CYS A 47 18.27 -1.38 8.61
C CYS A 47 18.18 -1.67 10.11
N PRO A 48 18.92 -0.89 10.94
CA PRO A 48 18.88 -1.03 12.37
C PRO A 48 17.46 -0.98 12.92
N GLN A 49 17.19 -1.84 13.89
CA GLN A 49 15.87 -1.96 14.51
C GLN A 49 15.60 -0.74 15.41
N PRO A 50 14.36 -0.20 15.42
CA PRO A 50 14.03 0.98 16.21
C PRO A 50 14.24 0.77 17.71
N SER A 51 14.89 1.73 18.34
CA SER A 51 15.02 1.85 19.80
C SER A 51 14.45 3.19 20.24
N CYS A 52 13.90 3.25 21.46
CA CYS A 52 13.39 4.48 22.09
C CYS A 52 13.83 4.57 23.57
N ILE A 53 15.09 4.19 23.85
CA ILE A 53 15.62 4.07 25.22
C ILE A 53 16.56 5.24 25.55
N THR A 54 17.54 5.51 24.68
CA THR A 54 18.54 6.54 24.93
C THR A 54 18.15 7.89 24.33
N ALA A 55 18.72 8.99 24.83
CA ALA A 55 18.50 10.31 24.24
C ALA A 55 18.87 10.37 22.75
N LYS A 56 19.87 9.60 22.32
CA LYS A 56 20.23 9.47 20.90
C LYS A 56 19.11 8.80 20.10
N ASP A 57 18.56 7.72 20.62
CA ASP A 57 17.48 6.97 19.99
C ASP A 57 16.22 7.83 19.80
N LEU A 58 15.90 8.63 20.81
CA LEU A 58 14.75 9.53 20.80
C LEU A 58 14.83 10.64 19.75
N ASN A 59 16.06 11.02 19.38
CA ASN A 59 16.33 12.02 18.34
C ASN A 59 16.62 11.37 16.97
N THR A 60 16.51 10.04 16.85
CA THR A 60 16.75 9.29 15.62
C THR A 60 15.42 8.95 14.95
N LEU A 61 15.33 9.21 13.65
CA LEU A 61 14.30 8.65 12.79
C LEU A 61 14.74 7.26 12.32
N TRP A 62 13.87 6.28 12.52
CA TRP A 62 14.15 4.88 12.25
C TRP A 62 13.48 4.42 10.96
N ALA A 63 14.10 3.46 10.28
CA ALA A 63 13.54 2.92 9.05
C ALA A 63 12.40 1.93 9.35
N SER A 64 11.28 2.07 8.65
CA SER A 64 10.26 1.02 8.54
C SER A 64 10.66 0.03 7.44
N PRO A 65 10.27 -1.27 7.49
CA PRO A 65 10.49 -2.19 6.38
C PRO A 65 10.01 -1.66 5.03
N ASP A 66 8.90 -0.91 5.02
CA ASP A 66 8.43 -0.14 3.85
C ASP A 66 9.11 1.23 3.82
N ALA A 67 9.91 1.50 2.79
CA ALA A 67 10.65 2.76 2.66
C ALA A 67 9.75 3.98 2.42
N THR A 68 8.45 3.81 2.14
CA THR A 68 7.49 4.92 2.12
C THR A 68 7.11 5.43 3.51
N GLN A 69 7.57 4.73 4.55
CA GLN A 69 7.30 5.03 5.94
C GLN A 69 8.59 5.13 6.76
N TYR A 70 8.47 5.79 7.89
CA TYR A 70 9.53 5.90 8.88
C TYR A 70 8.94 5.86 10.29
N ILE A 71 9.79 5.60 11.25
CA ILE A 71 9.42 5.43 12.64
C ILE A 71 10.04 6.57 13.45
N ARG A 72 9.27 7.14 14.39
CA ARG A 72 9.81 8.05 15.41
C ARG A 72 9.34 7.65 16.79
N CYS A 73 10.12 8.00 17.79
CA CYS A 73 9.74 7.85 19.18
C CYS A 73 8.85 9.03 19.62
N ARG A 74 7.79 8.75 20.37
CA ARG A 74 6.91 9.76 20.98
C ARG A 74 6.66 9.45 22.45
N PRO A 75 6.49 10.47 23.31
CA PRO A 75 6.09 10.23 24.69
C PRO A 75 4.64 9.74 24.71
N ALA A 76 4.40 8.60 25.36
CA ALA A 76 3.07 8.09 25.64
C ALA A 76 2.48 8.80 26.88
N PRO A 77 1.14 8.87 27.02
CA PRO A 77 0.49 9.48 28.18
C PRO A 77 0.87 8.82 29.52
N THR A 78 1.33 7.58 29.49
CA THR A 78 1.78 6.80 30.65
C THR A 78 3.19 7.19 31.13
N GLY A 79 3.89 8.07 30.42
CA GLY A 79 5.27 8.47 30.73
C GLY A 79 6.36 7.59 30.09
N TYR A 80 5.97 6.51 29.41
CA TYR A 80 6.89 5.68 28.61
C TYR A 80 7.03 6.23 27.18
N TRP A 81 8.00 5.72 26.43
CA TRP A 81 8.16 6.03 25.00
C TRP A 81 7.43 4.99 24.14
N MET A 82 6.75 5.46 23.10
CA MET A 82 6.07 4.63 22.10
C MET A 82 6.66 4.85 20.71
N ILE A 83 6.60 3.79 19.91
CA ILE A 83 6.94 3.80 18.49
C ILE A 83 5.74 4.35 17.71
N GLU A 84 5.97 5.36 16.88
CA GLU A 84 4.97 5.92 15.98
C GLU A 84 5.43 5.79 14.52
N LEU A 85 4.58 5.16 13.70
CA LEU A 85 4.79 5.02 12.27
C LEU A 85 4.25 6.24 11.53
N ASN A 86 5.06 6.81 10.65
CA ASN A 86 4.76 8.02 9.89
C ASN A 86 5.01 7.76 8.40
N SER A 87 4.26 8.44 7.55
CA SER A 87 4.41 8.33 6.09
C SER A 87 5.26 9.46 5.54
N CYS A 88 6.10 9.15 4.55
CA CYS A 88 6.75 10.14 3.71
C CYS A 88 5.74 10.79 2.74
N ALA A 89 6.11 11.93 2.17
CA ALA A 89 5.33 12.55 1.11
C ALA A 89 5.28 11.66 -0.15
N PRO A 90 4.23 11.74 -0.97
CA PRO A 90 4.15 10.96 -2.21
C PRO A 90 5.38 11.16 -3.11
N GLY A 91 5.94 10.06 -3.63
CA GLY A 91 7.14 10.10 -4.47
C GLY A 91 8.47 10.27 -3.71
N THR A 92 8.43 10.20 -2.37
CA THR A 92 9.63 10.23 -1.52
C THR A 92 9.74 8.95 -0.68
N LEU A 93 10.97 8.60 -0.29
CA LEU A 93 11.32 7.41 0.47
C LEU A 93 12.26 7.77 1.61
N PHE A 94 12.08 7.15 2.77
CA PHE A 94 12.90 7.40 3.94
C PHE A 94 14.30 6.80 3.77
N GLN A 95 15.32 7.63 3.97
CA GLN A 95 16.73 7.25 3.95
C GLN A 95 17.35 7.45 5.33
N PHE A 96 17.73 6.34 5.97
CA PHE A 96 18.24 6.33 7.34
C PHE A 96 19.54 7.16 7.48
N SER A 97 20.48 7.05 6.52
CA SER A 97 21.73 7.80 6.57
C SER A 97 21.57 9.32 6.52
N ARG A 98 20.48 9.81 5.90
CA ARG A 98 20.16 11.24 5.81
C ARG A 98 19.13 11.69 6.84
N GLN A 99 18.56 10.75 7.60
CA GLN A 99 17.51 11.02 8.60
C GLN A 99 16.34 11.85 8.01
N THR A 100 15.95 11.56 6.77
CA THR A 100 14.89 12.32 6.06
C THR A 100 14.29 11.51 4.90
N CYS A 101 13.14 11.96 4.40
CA CYS A 101 12.56 11.45 3.16
C CYS A 101 13.22 12.14 1.96
N VAL A 102 13.69 11.35 0.99
CA VAL A 102 14.34 11.82 -0.24
C VAL A 102 13.57 11.36 -1.47
N GLY A 103 13.78 12.01 -2.62
CA GLY A 103 13.20 11.54 -3.89
C GLY A 103 13.71 10.15 -4.28
N THR A 104 12.86 9.35 -4.93
CA THR A 104 13.15 7.94 -5.29
C THR A 104 14.48 7.72 -6.01
N ARG A 105 14.92 8.68 -6.85
CA ARG A 105 16.19 8.61 -7.58
C ARG A 105 17.45 8.74 -6.72
N ASN A 106 17.32 9.40 -5.57
CA ASN A 106 18.44 9.67 -4.66
C ASN A 106 18.39 8.77 -3.42
N TRP A 107 17.40 7.88 -3.35
CA TRP A 107 17.19 7.00 -2.22
C TRP A 107 18.20 5.86 -2.23
N SER A 108 18.81 5.66 -1.07
CA SER A 108 19.41 4.41 -0.68
C SER A 108 18.72 3.93 0.59
N SER A 109 18.86 2.64 0.87
CA SER A 109 18.68 2.06 2.20
C SER A 109 19.57 2.77 3.25
N CYS A 110 19.68 2.19 4.44
CA CYS A 110 20.93 2.18 5.18
C CYS A 110 22.03 1.45 4.40
#